data_AF-A0A1Z5L148-F1
#
_entry.id   AF-A0A1Z5L148-F1
#
_cell.length_a   1.000
_cell.length_b   1.000
_cell.length_c   1.000
_cell.angle_alpha   90.00
_cell.angle_beta   90.00
_cell.angle_gamma   90.00
#
_symmetry.space_group_name_H-M   'P 1'
#
loop_
_entity.id
_entity.type
_entity.pdbx_description
1 polymer ?
#
loop_
_entity_poly.entity_id
_entity_poly.type
_entity_poly.pdbx_seq_one_letter_code
_entity_poly.pdbx_strand_id
1 'polypeptide(L)'
;MLAERAEPKTVERLMKHEPFFAETKFDGERLQIHKDRALFKYFSRGSKDYSSNFGESDVEGSLTQHITHCFKENVESCILDGEMVVYDPGRKELVWKGSNVDVKSLHTNSRCQPCFVVFDILMLNGQILTNRPLRERVLILDSSIIEQEGRFVISKRKCGTNKEDAIRFLNEAIDNREEGILIKNMNSVYKPNTRKGGWLKLKPEYVANLVSDLDLLILGGYYGEGHRSGILSHFLLGVASDRHDAQNNPASFLSFAKVGSGYSRDELDELLSKLESKWKVYNPKCPPTSIVLAPGHKEQPDLYVEPFDSFVVQVKASEMTKSDRFQTGVTLRFPRVVAIRYDKPWYDVLTFREASELDSKAAGKLAVSLLSDDNVPTKKPRIRDELIEVARHFRATDTSGVMVQCNILKGKEVCIVTGCEGHSKQDLEVLVVQNGGTIVQNPGPETF
;
A
#
# COMPACT_ATOMS: atom_id res chain seq x y z
N MET A 1 -8.26 18.01 -1.20
CA MET A 1 -8.89 16.83 -0.55
C MET A 1 -8.12 15.56 -0.90
N LEU A 2 -7.90 14.63 0.02
CA LEU A 2 -7.14 13.39 -0.23
C LEU A 2 -8.06 12.17 -0.19
N ALA A 3 -7.62 11.07 -0.81
CA ALA A 3 -8.33 9.81 -0.77
C ALA A 3 -7.78 8.85 0.31
N GLU A 4 -8.67 8.20 1.04
CA GLU A 4 -8.39 7.08 1.95
C GLU A 4 -8.25 5.77 1.17
N ARG A 5 -7.37 4.86 1.61
CA ARG A 5 -7.25 3.53 0.99
C ARG A 5 -8.47 2.70 1.38
N ALA A 6 -9.09 2.04 0.41
CA ALA A 6 -10.17 1.09 0.65
C ALA A 6 -9.99 -0.19 -0.15
N GLU A 7 -10.65 -1.25 0.33
CA GLU A 7 -10.88 -2.51 -0.40
C GLU A 7 -12.36 -2.60 -0.76
N PRO A 8 -12.74 -3.32 -1.84
CA PRO A 8 -14.13 -3.41 -2.28
C PRO A 8 -15.12 -3.76 -1.17
N LYS A 9 -14.78 -4.73 -0.31
CA LYS A 9 -15.61 -5.16 0.85
C LYS A 9 -15.90 -4.07 1.89
N THR A 10 -15.12 -2.99 1.90
CA THR A 10 -15.26 -1.90 2.87
C THR A 10 -15.97 -0.67 2.30
N VAL A 11 -16.23 -0.65 0.99
CA VAL A 11 -16.76 0.52 0.28
C VAL A 11 -18.09 0.97 0.85
N GLU A 12 -19.06 0.06 0.98
CA GLU A 12 -20.42 0.41 1.43
C GLU A 12 -20.41 1.07 2.81
N ARG A 13 -19.69 0.46 3.76
CA ARG A 13 -19.53 1.00 5.12
C ARG A 13 -18.86 2.38 5.11
N LEU A 14 -17.79 2.55 4.33
CA LEU A 14 -17.05 3.81 4.25
C LEU A 14 -17.81 4.90 3.49
N MET A 15 -18.66 4.51 2.54
CA MET A 15 -19.61 5.39 1.84
C MET A 15 -20.88 5.65 2.65
N LYS A 16 -21.05 5.00 3.82
CA LYS A 16 -22.23 5.09 4.69
C LYS A 16 -23.52 4.63 4.00
N HIS A 17 -23.43 3.65 3.11
CA HIS A 17 -24.54 3.15 2.30
C HIS A 17 -25.21 4.22 1.41
N GLU A 18 -24.48 5.30 1.12
CA GLU A 18 -24.92 6.35 0.20
C GLU A 18 -24.36 6.10 -1.22
N PRO A 19 -25.05 6.57 -2.27
CA PRO A 19 -24.53 6.56 -3.63
C PRO A 19 -23.20 7.29 -3.77
N PHE A 20 -22.38 6.79 -4.69
CA PHE A 20 -21.05 7.33 -4.97
C PHE A 20 -20.79 7.48 -6.48
N PHE A 21 -19.90 8.42 -6.80
CA PHE A 21 -19.26 8.46 -8.12
C PHE A 21 -18.00 7.60 -8.10
N ALA A 22 -17.82 6.80 -9.14
CA ALA A 22 -16.56 6.14 -9.45
C ALA A 22 -15.92 6.83 -10.66
N GLU A 23 -14.64 7.18 -10.52
CA GLU A 23 -13.82 7.82 -11.55
C GLU A 23 -12.52 7.04 -11.72
N THR A 24 -11.95 7.03 -12.92
CA THR A 24 -10.60 6.49 -13.15
C THR A 24 -9.60 7.20 -12.25
N LYS A 25 -8.73 6.44 -11.60
CA LYS A 25 -7.58 7.01 -10.89
C LYS A 25 -6.45 7.25 -11.89
N PHE A 26 -6.34 8.49 -12.35
CA PHE A 26 -5.26 8.90 -13.24
C PHE A 26 -3.90 8.87 -12.53
N ASP A 27 -2.87 8.44 -13.26
CA ASP A 27 -1.48 8.35 -12.82
C ASP A 27 -0.69 9.54 -13.39
N GLY A 28 -0.87 10.72 -12.78
CA GLY A 28 -0.26 11.97 -13.24
C GLY A 28 0.37 12.78 -12.12
N GLU A 29 0.25 14.10 -12.24
CA GLU A 29 0.60 15.07 -11.22
C GLU A 29 -0.64 15.90 -10.89
N ARG A 30 -1.09 15.87 -9.64
CA ARG A 30 -2.19 16.71 -9.19
C ARG A 30 -1.86 18.20 -9.34
N LEU A 31 -2.75 18.93 -9.99
CA LEU A 31 -2.67 20.37 -10.19
C LEU A 31 -4.01 21.05 -9.90
N GLN A 32 -3.93 22.25 -9.35
CA GLN A 32 -5.05 23.19 -9.27
C GLN A 32 -4.84 24.32 -10.26
N ILE A 33 -5.87 24.61 -11.05
CA ILE A 33 -5.89 25.74 -11.99
C ILE A 33 -6.73 26.84 -11.38
N HIS A 34 -6.14 28.02 -11.21
CA HIS A 34 -6.82 29.23 -10.79
C HIS A 34 -6.91 30.13 -12.01
N LYS A 35 -8.13 30.40 -12.47
CA LYS A 35 -8.42 31.32 -13.57
C LYS A 35 -9.04 32.58 -13.00
N ASP A 36 -8.56 33.73 -13.44
CA ASP A 36 -9.22 35.02 -13.29
C ASP A 36 -9.13 35.80 -14.61
N ARG A 37 -10.25 35.85 -15.34
CA ARG A 37 -10.36 36.40 -16.69
C ARG A 37 -9.35 35.74 -17.63
N ALA A 38 -8.32 36.46 -18.04
CA ALA A 38 -7.25 36.00 -18.93
C ALA A 38 -6.02 35.46 -18.17
N LEU A 39 -5.98 35.62 -16.84
CA LEU A 39 -4.85 35.21 -16.01
C LEU A 39 -5.05 33.80 -15.47
N PHE A 40 -3.99 33.01 -15.53
CA PHE A 40 -3.98 31.64 -15.04
C PHE A 40 -2.84 31.42 -14.05
N LYS A 41 -3.11 30.65 -12.99
CA LYS A 41 -2.11 30.13 -12.08
C LYS A 41 -2.26 28.63 -11.84
N TYR A 42 -1.13 27.96 -11.67
CA TYR A 42 -1.03 26.51 -11.59
C TYR A 42 -0.30 26.11 -10.32
N PHE A 43 -1.01 25.45 -9.40
CA PHE A 43 -0.43 25.01 -8.13
C PHE A 43 -0.41 23.49 -8.05
N SER A 44 0.77 22.94 -7.81
CA SER A 44 0.91 21.51 -7.51
C SER A 44 0.30 21.16 -6.15
N ARG A 45 0.17 19.87 -5.86
CA ARG A 45 -0.27 19.36 -4.55
C ARG A 45 0.49 19.96 -3.36
N GLY A 46 1.78 20.26 -3.51
CA GLY A 46 2.62 20.86 -2.46
C GLY A 46 2.59 22.40 -2.45
N SER A 47 1.63 23.02 -3.14
CA SER A 47 1.51 24.47 -3.31
C SER A 47 2.69 25.14 -4.02
N LYS A 48 3.53 24.36 -4.71
CA LYS A 48 4.55 24.91 -5.62
C LYS A 48 3.87 25.44 -6.89
N ASP A 49 4.25 26.66 -7.26
CA ASP A 49 3.80 27.37 -8.46
C ASP A 49 4.49 26.79 -9.70
N TYR A 50 3.68 26.47 -10.72
CA TYR A 50 4.10 25.96 -12.04
C TYR A 50 3.52 26.82 -13.18
N SER A 51 3.11 28.06 -12.90
CA SER A 51 2.43 28.91 -13.87
C SER A 51 3.33 29.24 -15.06
N SER A 52 4.63 29.45 -14.84
CA SER A 52 5.61 29.64 -15.92
C SER A 52 5.76 28.42 -16.85
N ASN A 53 5.49 27.20 -16.38
CA ASN A 53 5.53 25.98 -17.21
C ASN A 53 4.27 25.83 -18.07
N PHE A 54 3.10 26.09 -17.49
CA PHE A 54 1.81 25.82 -18.13
C PHE A 54 1.22 27.02 -18.88
N GLY A 55 1.62 28.25 -18.50
CA GLY A 55 1.31 29.53 -19.14
C GLY A 55 0.49 30.45 -18.22
N GLU A 56 0.89 31.69 -18.02
CA GLU A 56 0.12 32.65 -17.19
C GLU A 56 -1.00 33.35 -17.99
N SER A 57 -0.92 33.27 -19.32
CA SER A 57 -1.88 33.87 -20.27
C SER A 57 -2.11 32.99 -21.50
N ASP A 58 -3.02 33.41 -22.38
CA ASP A 58 -3.46 32.70 -23.58
C ASP A 58 -2.46 32.69 -24.74
N VAL A 59 -1.31 33.37 -24.60
CA VAL A 59 -0.27 33.47 -25.63
C VAL A 59 0.95 32.60 -25.35
N GLU A 60 1.01 31.95 -24.19
CA GLU A 60 2.20 31.24 -23.73
C GLU A 60 1.92 29.91 -23.01
N GLY A 61 3.00 29.20 -22.70
CA GLY A 61 2.98 27.99 -21.90
C GLY A 61 2.63 26.71 -22.65
N SER A 62 2.82 25.58 -21.98
CA SER A 62 2.57 24.26 -22.57
C SER A 62 1.08 23.88 -22.64
N LEU A 63 0.20 24.59 -21.91
CA LEU A 63 -1.22 24.26 -21.79
C LEU A 63 -2.16 25.45 -22.02
N THR A 64 -1.93 26.60 -21.37
CA THR A 64 -2.90 27.71 -21.28
C THR A 64 -3.35 28.20 -22.64
N GLN A 65 -2.41 28.47 -23.55
CA GLN A 65 -2.70 28.85 -24.94
C GLN A 65 -3.65 27.90 -25.69
N HIS A 66 -3.74 26.64 -25.25
CA HIS A 66 -4.61 25.64 -25.86
C HIS A 66 -5.96 25.50 -25.17
N ILE A 67 -6.12 25.93 -23.90
CA ILE A 67 -7.33 25.62 -23.12
C ILE A 67 -8.20 26.84 -22.81
N THR A 68 -7.77 28.06 -23.13
CA THR A 68 -8.54 29.28 -22.82
C THR A 68 -9.95 29.26 -23.43
N HIS A 69 -10.11 28.75 -24.65
CA HIS A 69 -11.39 28.63 -25.33
C HIS A 69 -12.30 27.51 -24.78
N CYS A 70 -11.77 26.66 -23.90
CA CYS A 70 -12.54 25.60 -23.26
C CYS A 70 -13.40 26.09 -22.10
N PHE A 71 -13.18 27.32 -21.62
CA PHE A 71 -14.02 27.94 -20.61
C PHE A 71 -15.20 28.64 -21.29
N LYS A 72 -16.43 28.37 -20.85
CA LYS A 72 -17.61 29.05 -21.43
C LYS A 72 -17.59 30.54 -21.10
N GLU A 73 -18.29 31.33 -21.92
CA GLU A 73 -18.30 32.81 -21.83
C GLU A 73 -18.70 33.34 -20.45
N ASN A 74 -19.57 32.63 -19.73
CA ASN A 74 -20.02 33.00 -18.40
C ASN A 74 -19.01 32.65 -17.28
N VAL A 75 -17.83 32.11 -17.59
CA VAL A 75 -16.81 31.72 -16.62
C VAL A 75 -15.70 32.78 -16.57
N GLU A 76 -15.90 33.79 -15.73
CA GLU A 76 -14.90 34.84 -15.52
C GLU A 76 -13.76 34.34 -14.64
N SER A 77 -14.06 33.81 -13.46
CA SER A 77 -13.08 33.27 -12.52
C SER A 77 -13.47 31.88 -12.03
N CYS A 78 -12.49 30.99 -11.86
CA CYS A 78 -12.75 29.67 -11.28
C CYS A 78 -11.51 29.04 -10.66
N ILE A 79 -11.72 28.09 -9.76
CA ILE A 79 -10.66 27.21 -9.24
C ILE A 79 -11.05 25.76 -9.57
N LEU A 80 -10.22 25.10 -10.37
CA LEU A 80 -10.38 23.70 -10.78
C LEU A 80 -9.35 22.83 -10.07
N ASP A 81 -9.76 21.60 -9.72
CA ASP A 81 -8.88 20.56 -9.16
C ASP A 81 -8.88 19.37 -10.11
N GLY A 82 -7.69 18.90 -10.47
CA GLY A 82 -7.51 17.91 -11.51
C GLY A 82 -6.16 17.21 -11.44
N GLU A 83 -5.97 16.31 -12.39
CA GLU A 83 -4.71 15.59 -12.60
C GLU A 83 -4.13 15.98 -13.95
N MET A 84 -2.88 16.40 -13.96
CA MET A 84 -2.12 16.64 -15.18
C MET A 84 -1.45 15.34 -15.62
N VAL A 85 -1.75 14.91 -16.85
CA VAL A 85 -1.28 13.64 -17.43
C VAL A 85 -0.61 13.89 -18.78
N VAL A 86 0.20 12.93 -19.23
CA VAL A 86 0.80 12.95 -20.56
C VAL A 86 -0.19 12.35 -21.57
N TYR A 87 -0.32 12.96 -22.74
CA TYR A 87 -1.13 12.43 -23.84
C TYR A 87 -0.27 12.29 -25.11
N ASP A 88 -0.39 11.17 -25.82
CA ASP A 88 0.24 10.96 -27.14
C ASP A 88 -0.82 11.16 -28.24
N PRO A 89 -0.76 12.29 -29.00
CA PRO A 89 -1.72 12.56 -30.07
C PRO A 89 -1.66 11.54 -31.22
N GLY A 90 -0.51 10.90 -31.44
CA GLY A 90 -0.33 9.91 -32.50
C GLY A 90 -1.05 8.59 -32.19
N ARG A 91 -1.18 8.24 -30.91
CA ARG A 91 -1.94 7.06 -30.45
C ARG A 91 -3.35 7.39 -29.99
N LYS A 92 -3.63 8.67 -29.72
CA LYS A 92 -4.86 9.16 -29.08
C LYS A 92 -5.12 8.55 -27.70
N GLU A 93 -4.05 8.39 -26.93
CA GLU A 93 -4.09 7.71 -25.64
C GLU A 93 -3.35 8.51 -24.57
N LEU A 94 -3.81 8.34 -23.32
CA LEU A 94 -3.08 8.81 -22.14
C LEU A 94 -1.85 7.93 -21.91
N VAL A 95 -0.70 8.56 -21.71
CA VAL A 95 0.57 7.88 -21.47
C VAL A 95 0.79 7.73 -19.97
N TRP A 96 1.00 6.48 -19.54
CA TRP A 96 1.29 6.12 -18.16
C TRP A 96 2.67 6.61 -17.71
N LYS A 97 2.77 7.09 -16.47
CA LYS A 97 3.98 7.73 -15.92
C LYS A 97 5.21 6.81 -15.80
N GLY A 98 5.02 5.49 -15.85
CA GLY A 98 6.11 4.49 -15.88
C GLY A 98 7.07 4.59 -17.08
N SER A 99 6.81 5.49 -18.02
CA SER A 99 7.59 5.73 -19.25
C SER A 99 8.75 6.74 -19.11
N ASN A 100 9.08 7.20 -17.88
CA ASN A 100 10.11 8.22 -17.60
C ASN A 100 9.84 9.62 -18.20
N VAL A 101 8.60 9.92 -18.59
CA VAL A 101 8.22 11.25 -19.08
C VAL A 101 7.58 12.06 -17.96
N ASP A 102 8.28 13.09 -17.48
CA ASP A 102 7.70 14.06 -16.55
C ASP A 102 6.86 15.08 -17.32
N VAL A 103 5.58 15.18 -16.97
CA VAL A 103 4.65 16.15 -17.57
C VAL A 103 5.18 17.58 -17.41
N LYS A 104 5.89 17.87 -16.32
CA LYS A 104 6.42 19.21 -16.03
C LYS A 104 7.59 19.61 -16.93
N SER A 105 8.24 18.63 -17.58
CA SER A 105 9.34 18.87 -18.52
C SER A 105 8.88 18.82 -19.99
N LEU A 106 7.58 18.70 -20.26
CA LEU A 106 7.08 18.71 -21.64
C LEU A 106 7.12 20.12 -22.22
N HIS A 107 7.81 20.25 -23.34
CA HIS A 107 7.84 21.47 -24.15
C HIS A 107 6.88 21.35 -25.34
N THR A 108 6.54 22.48 -25.96
CA THR A 108 5.62 22.57 -27.12
C THR A 108 6.01 21.68 -28.30
N ASN A 109 7.31 21.39 -28.48
CA ASN A 109 7.83 20.53 -29.55
C ASN A 109 7.94 19.04 -29.17
N SER A 110 7.44 18.66 -27.99
CA SER A 110 7.49 17.26 -27.56
C SER A 110 6.48 16.43 -28.36
N ARG A 111 6.82 15.16 -28.62
CA ARG A 111 5.89 14.21 -29.25
C ARG A 111 4.58 14.07 -28.46
N CYS A 112 4.68 14.13 -27.13
CA CYS A 112 3.55 14.06 -26.22
C CYS A 112 3.22 15.45 -25.68
N GLN A 113 1.98 15.65 -25.27
CA GLN A 113 1.49 16.93 -24.78
C GLN A 113 0.85 16.80 -23.38
N PRO A 114 0.82 17.87 -22.58
CA PRO A 114 0.09 17.88 -21.32
C PRO A 114 -1.42 17.87 -21.59
N CYS A 115 -2.13 17.03 -20.84
CA CYS A 115 -3.59 16.98 -20.79
C CYS A 115 -4.02 17.13 -19.33
N PHE A 116 -4.89 18.10 -19.05
CA PHE A 116 -5.44 18.28 -17.72
C PHE A 116 -6.81 17.61 -17.61
N VAL A 117 -6.90 16.60 -16.76
CA VAL A 117 -8.13 15.89 -16.44
C VAL A 117 -8.76 16.52 -15.20
N VAL A 118 -9.79 17.33 -15.40
CA VAL A 118 -10.48 18.02 -14.31
C VAL A 118 -11.49 17.09 -13.64
N PHE A 119 -11.52 17.07 -12.31
CA PHE A 119 -12.44 16.23 -11.55
C PHE A 119 -13.25 16.97 -10.48
N ASP A 120 -12.93 18.23 -10.16
CA ASP A 120 -13.70 19.05 -9.21
C ASP A 120 -13.58 20.56 -9.52
N ILE A 121 -14.54 21.34 -9.01
CA ILE A 121 -14.56 22.81 -9.07
C ILE A 121 -14.79 23.37 -7.66
N LEU A 122 -13.91 24.28 -7.23
CA LEU A 122 -13.88 24.80 -5.86
C LEU A 122 -14.42 26.22 -5.74
N MET A 123 -14.38 26.98 -6.84
CA MET A 123 -14.90 28.34 -6.94
C MET A 123 -15.33 28.60 -8.39
N LEU A 124 -16.42 29.37 -8.55
CA LEU A 124 -16.88 29.90 -9.83
C LEU A 124 -17.40 31.33 -9.63
N ASN A 125 -16.87 32.29 -10.38
CA ASN A 125 -17.26 33.71 -10.37
C ASN A 125 -17.33 34.30 -8.96
N GLY A 126 -16.31 34.07 -8.15
CA GLY A 126 -16.23 34.51 -6.75
C GLY A 126 -17.07 33.67 -5.76
N GLN A 127 -17.95 32.78 -6.24
CA GLN A 127 -18.73 31.91 -5.37
C GLN A 127 -17.90 30.69 -4.93
N ILE A 128 -17.71 30.55 -3.61
CA ILE A 128 -17.02 29.41 -3.01
C ILE A 128 -17.94 28.19 -3.01
N LEU A 129 -17.47 27.09 -3.60
CA LEU A 129 -18.25 25.85 -3.77
C LEU A 129 -17.81 24.73 -2.82
N THR A 130 -16.75 24.91 -2.04
CA THR A 130 -16.14 23.86 -1.20
C THR A 130 -17.12 23.23 -0.20
N ASN A 131 -18.08 24.00 0.31
CA ASN A 131 -19.10 23.53 1.25
C ASN A 131 -20.33 22.92 0.56
N ARG A 132 -20.41 22.93 -0.78
CA ARG A 132 -21.50 22.27 -1.51
C ARG A 132 -21.22 20.77 -1.67
N PRO A 133 -22.26 19.92 -1.69
CA PRO A 133 -22.14 18.51 -2.04
C PRO A 133 -21.45 18.27 -3.39
N LEU A 134 -20.67 17.19 -3.51
CA LEU A 134 -19.97 16.84 -4.75
C LEU A 134 -20.91 16.76 -5.95
N ARG A 135 -22.11 16.18 -5.78
CA ARG A 135 -23.15 16.12 -6.83
C ARG A 135 -23.52 17.47 -7.43
N GLU A 136 -23.48 18.55 -6.64
CA GLU A 136 -23.73 19.90 -7.13
C GLU A 136 -22.50 20.47 -7.83
N ARG A 137 -21.31 20.25 -7.27
CA ARG A 137 -20.05 20.73 -7.86
C ARG A 137 -19.80 20.13 -9.24
N VAL A 138 -20.09 18.84 -9.43
CA VAL A 138 -19.91 18.19 -10.74
C VAL A 138 -20.86 18.76 -11.80
N LEU A 139 -22.12 19.06 -11.44
CA LEU A 139 -23.05 19.71 -12.37
C LEU A 139 -22.56 21.10 -12.78
N ILE A 140 -22.03 21.87 -11.82
CA ILE A 140 -21.44 23.18 -12.10
C ILE A 140 -20.23 23.05 -13.02
N LEU A 141 -19.33 22.10 -12.74
CA LEU A 141 -18.14 21.82 -13.56
C LEU A 141 -18.53 21.47 -14.99
N ASP A 142 -19.45 20.52 -15.17
CA ASP A 142 -19.92 20.04 -16.48
C ASP A 142 -20.60 21.18 -17.26
N SER A 143 -21.29 22.08 -16.55
CA SER A 143 -21.91 23.26 -17.17
C SER A 143 -20.92 24.38 -17.54
N SER A 144 -19.71 24.38 -16.98
CA SER A 144 -18.74 25.48 -17.10
C SER A 144 -17.65 25.25 -18.16
N ILE A 145 -17.41 24.00 -18.54
CA ILE A 145 -16.26 23.59 -19.35
C ILE A 145 -16.72 22.93 -20.66
N ILE A 146 -15.94 23.16 -21.73
CA ILE A 146 -16.03 22.48 -23.03
C ILE A 146 -14.80 21.58 -23.13
N GLU A 147 -14.99 20.28 -23.28
CA GLU A 147 -13.87 19.33 -23.37
C GLU A 147 -13.10 19.51 -24.68
N GLN A 148 -11.78 19.45 -24.60
CA GLN A 148 -10.87 19.32 -25.73
C GLN A 148 -10.02 18.06 -25.54
N GLU A 149 -10.24 17.08 -26.40
CA GLU A 149 -9.54 15.80 -26.36
C GLU A 149 -8.03 15.99 -26.33
N GLY A 150 -7.37 15.30 -25.39
CA GLY A 150 -5.92 15.33 -25.25
C GLY A 150 -5.33 16.62 -24.66
N ARG A 151 -6.14 17.61 -24.27
CA ARG A 151 -5.67 18.86 -23.63
C ARG A 151 -6.42 19.17 -22.34
N PHE A 152 -7.75 19.09 -22.36
CA PHE A 152 -8.59 19.50 -21.25
C PHE A 152 -9.87 18.70 -21.24
N VAL A 153 -9.96 17.71 -20.34
CA VAL A 153 -11.04 16.74 -20.33
C VAL A 153 -11.63 16.62 -18.93
N ILE A 154 -12.93 16.37 -18.85
CA ILE A 154 -13.61 16.14 -17.59
C ILE A 154 -13.52 14.64 -17.27
N SER A 155 -13.12 14.32 -16.03
CA SER A 155 -13.10 12.94 -15.57
C SER A 155 -14.49 12.31 -15.70
N LYS A 156 -14.56 11.17 -16.39
CA LYS A 156 -15.81 10.43 -16.58
C LYS A 156 -16.22 9.76 -15.27
N ARG A 157 -17.49 9.94 -14.90
CA ARG A 157 -18.08 9.48 -13.64
C ARG A 157 -19.08 8.36 -13.91
N LYS A 158 -18.96 7.27 -13.16
CA LYS A 158 -19.95 6.18 -13.11
C LYS A 158 -20.67 6.24 -11.77
N CYS A 159 -21.98 5.97 -11.75
CA CYS A 159 -22.74 5.90 -10.51
C CYS A 159 -22.70 4.48 -9.95
N GLY A 160 -22.42 4.33 -8.66
CA GLY A 160 -22.54 3.06 -7.96
C GLY A 160 -23.14 3.23 -6.57
N THR A 161 -23.62 2.13 -6.00
CA THR A 161 -24.27 2.12 -4.68
C THR A 161 -23.73 1.05 -3.75
N ASN A 162 -23.13 -0.02 -4.28
CA ASN A 162 -22.76 -1.20 -3.50
C ASN A 162 -21.33 -1.68 -3.81
N LYS A 163 -20.93 -2.79 -3.16
CA LYS A 163 -19.60 -3.39 -3.36
C LYS A 163 -19.45 -3.97 -4.77
N GLU A 164 -20.52 -4.49 -5.37
CA GLU A 164 -20.51 -5.16 -6.67
C GLU A 164 -20.20 -4.15 -7.78
N ASP A 165 -20.76 -2.95 -7.70
CA ASP A 165 -20.42 -1.82 -8.57
C ASP A 165 -18.94 -1.45 -8.44
N ALA A 166 -18.43 -1.37 -7.21
CA ALA A 166 -17.01 -1.07 -6.98
C ALA A 166 -16.07 -2.14 -7.56
N ILE A 167 -16.43 -3.42 -7.48
CA ILE A 167 -15.69 -4.53 -8.10
C ILE A 167 -15.73 -4.40 -9.62
N ARG A 168 -16.91 -4.21 -10.21
CA ARG A 168 -17.09 -4.06 -11.66
C ARG A 168 -16.25 -2.90 -12.21
N PHE A 169 -16.31 -1.73 -11.58
CA PHE A 169 -15.53 -0.57 -12.00
C PHE A 169 -14.02 -0.78 -11.84
N LEU A 170 -13.59 -1.51 -10.80
CA LEU A 170 -12.18 -1.83 -10.61
C LEU A 170 -11.68 -2.84 -11.65
N ASN A 171 -12.49 -3.83 -12.03
CA ASN A 171 -12.18 -4.76 -13.12
C ASN A 171 -12.06 -4.05 -14.46
N GLU A 172 -13.00 -3.16 -14.79
CA GLU A 172 -12.91 -2.33 -16.00
C GLU A 172 -11.63 -1.47 -16.01
N ALA A 173 -11.23 -0.93 -14.85
CA ALA A 173 -9.98 -0.20 -14.72
C ALA A 173 -8.76 -1.11 -14.95
N ILE A 174 -8.78 -2.36 -14.46
CA ILE A 174 -7.71 -3.35 -14.70
C ILE A 174 -7.61 -3.71 -16.18
N ASP A 175 -8.73 -3.96 -16.85
CA ASP A 175 -8.79 -4.29 -18.28
C ASP A 175 -8.23 -3.14 -19.14
N ASN A 176 -8.56 -1.91 -18.76
CA ASN A 176 -8.03 -0.68 -19.36
C ASN A 176 -6.60 -0.33 -18.91
N ARG A 177 -5.96 -1.20 -18.09
CA ARG A 177 -4.60 -1.06 -17.55
C ARG A 177 -4.40 0.20 -16.71
N GLU A 178 -5.46 0.64 -16.06
CA GLU A 178 -5.49 1.81 -15.20
C GLU A 178 -4.91 1.58 -13.81
N GLU A 179 -4.53 2.65 -13.11
CA GLU A 179 -3.95 2.54 -11.75
C GLU A 179 -4.97 2.03 -10.72
N GLY A 180 -6.26 2.16 -11.04
CA GLY A 180 -7.40 1.83 -10.18
C GLY A 180 -8.50 2.86 -10.32
N ILE A 181 -9.34 2.96 -9.30
CA ILE A 181 -10.50 3.87 -9.29
C ILE A 181 -10.50 4.75 -8.04
N LEU A 182 -11.07 5.95 -8.18
CA LEU A 182 -11.51 6.76 -7.05
C LEU A 182 -13.02 6.61 -6.87
N ILE A 183 -13.43 6.35 -5.63
CA ILE A 183 -14.83 6.33 -5.23
C ILE A 183 -15.08 7.55 -4.36
N LYS A 184 -16.06 8.38 -4.73
CA LYS A 184 -16.36 9.64 -4.07
C LYS A 184 -17.83 9.68 -3.65
N ASN A 185 -18.09 9.88 -2.36
CA ASN A 185 -19.44 10.05 -1.84
C ASN A 185 -20.08 11.29 -2.47
N MET A 186 -21.26 11.14 -3.09
CA MET A 186 -21.95 12.21 -3.82
C MET A 186 -22.34 13.40 -2.93
N ASN A 187 -22.54 13.16 -1.64
CA ASN A 187 -22.92 14.14 -0.64
C ASN A 187 -21.70 14.74 0.10
N SER A 188 -20.47 14.35 -0.27
CA SER A 188 -19.26 14.87 0.39
C SER A 188 -18.94 16.32 -0.01
N VAL A 189 -18.61 17.14 0.98
CA VAL A 189 -18.04 18.48 0.79
C VAL A 189 -16.54 18.40 0.55
N TYR A 190 -15.97 19.41 -0.09
CA TYR A 190 -14.54 19.45 -0.35
C TYR A 190 -13.77 19.83 0.92
N LYS A 191 -13.03 18.89 1.50
CA LYS A 191 -12.20 19.11 2.69
C LYS A 191 -10.71 19.18 2.33
N PRO A 192 -10.07 20.36 2.36
CA PRO A 192 -8.64 20.50 2.13
C PRO A 192 -7.84 19.62 3.10
N ASN A 193 -6.71 19.09 2.63
CA ASN A 193 -5.75 18.28 3.39
C ASN A 193 -6.30 17.09 4.21
N THR A 194 -7.53 16.64 3.96
CA THR A 194 -8.17 15.57 4.73
C THR A 194 -8.26 14.28 3.92
N ARG A 195 -7.90 13.14 4.51
CA ARG A 195 -8.06 11.79 3.91
C ARG A 195 -9.44 11.18 4.18
N LYS A 196 -10.00 11.41 5.37
CA LYS A 196 -11.36 10.99 5.76
C LYS A 196 -12.42 11.99 5.29
N GLY A 197 -12.35 12.34 4.00
CA GLY A 197 -13.19 13.39 3.41
C GLY A 197 -14.43 12.87 2.69
N GLY A 198 -14.50 11.56 2.40
CA GLY A 198 -15.52 10.97 1.52
C GLY A 198 -14.96 10.53 0.16
N TRP A 199 -13.64 10.58 -0.04
CA TRP A 199 -12.97 10.02 -1.21
C TRP A 199 -12.17 8.79 -0.81
N LEU A 200 -12.36 7.70 -1.54
CA LEU A 200 -11.62 6.45 -1.39
C LEU A 200 -10.84 6.19 -2.68
N LYS A 201 -9.69 5.55 -2.54
CA LYS A 201 -8.92 5.00 -3.66
C LYS A 201 -8.89 3.48 -3.53
N LEU A 202 -9.33 2.82 -4.59
CA LEU A 202 -9.25 1.37 -4.73
C LEU A 202 -8.25 1.09 -5.83
N LYS A 203 -7.38 0.13 -5.56
CA LYS A 203 -6.37 -0.29 -6.52
C LYS A 203 -6.23 -1.81 -6.49
N PRO A 204 -5.77 -2.41 -7.60
CA PRO A 204 -5.60 -3.85 -7.65
C PRO A 204 -4.68 -4.40 -6.55
N GLU A 205 -3.57 -3.71 -6.25
CA GLU A 205 -2.62 -4.15 -5.22
C GLU A 205 -3.17 -4.15 -3.78
N TYR A 206 -4.34 -3.54 -3.55
CA TYR A 206 -4.99 -3.54 -2.24
C TYR A 206 -5.82 -4.80 -2.02
N VAL A 207 -6.21 -5.50 -3.08
CA VAL A 207 -7.01 -6.72 -2.97
C VAL A 207 -6.08 -7.91 -2.82
N ALA A 208 -6.39 -8.76 -1.83
CA ALA A 208 -5.64 -9.99 -1.61
C ALA A 208 -5.71 -10.88 -2.87
N ASN A 209 -4.62 -11.57 -3.20
CA ASN A 209 -4.51 -12.52 -4.31
C ASN A 209 -4.68 -11.96 -5.74
N LEU A 210 -4.82 -10.64 -5.91
CA LEU A 210 -5.00 -10.04 -7.25
C LEU A 210 -3.69 -9.67 -7.96
N VAL A 211 -2.64 -9.44 -7.17
CA VAL A 211 -1.29 -9.13 -7.64
C VAL A 211 -0.38 -10.27 -7.19
N SER A 212 0.40 -10.82 -8.11
CA SER A 212 1.38 -11.85 -7.80
C SER A 212 2.39 -11.34 -6.78
N ASP A 213 2.49 -12.07 -5.68
CA ASP A 213 3.54 -11.84 -4.71
C ASP A 213 4.88 -12.28 -5.30
N LEU A 214 5.90 -11.43 -5.17
CA LEU A 214 7.24 -11.69 -5.66
C LEU A 214 8.12 -12.08 -4.47
N ASP A 215 8.56 -13.34 -4.43
CA ASP A 215 9.55 -13.77 -3.44
C ASP A 215 10.94 -13.38 -3.95
N LEU A 216 11.61 -12.48 -3.24
CA LEU A 216 12.89 -11.90 -3.62
C LEU A 216 13.91 -12.06 -2.49
N LEU A 217 15.20 -12.18 -2.83
CA LEU A 217 16.24 -12.32 -1.82
C LEU A 217 16.77 -10.95 -1.38
N ILE A 218 17.02 -10.75 -0.09
CA ILE A 218 17.78 -9.58 0.39
C ILE A 218 19.25 -9.74 -0.03
N LEU A 219 19.81 -8.76 -0.74
CA LEU A 219 21.21 -8.75 -1.16
C LEU A 219 22.04 -7.72 -0.38
N GLY A 220 21.39 -6.67 0.10
CA GLY A 220 22.07 -5.56 0.75
C GLY A 220 21.15 -4.67 1.57
N GLY A 221 21.75 -3.84 2.41
CA GLY A 221 21.08 -2.88 3.28
C GLY A 221 21.57 -1.46 3.04
N TYR A 222 20.68 -0.50 3.26
CA TYR A 222 21.00 0.93 3.30
C TYR A 222 20.56 1.52 4.63
N TYR A 223 21.40 2.39 5.18
CA TYR A 223 21.03 3.16 6.36
C TYR A 223 19.90 4.13 6.02
N GLY A 224 18.93 4.23 6.94
CA GLY A 224 17.84 5.18 6.80
C GLY A 224 18.32 6.62 6.93
N GLU A 225 17.49 7.53 6.44
CA GLU A 225 17.65 8.96 6.66
C GLU A 225 16.60 9.46 7.67
N GLY A 226 16.88 10.61 8.31
CA GLY A 226 15.95 11.25 9.26
C GLY A 226 15.64 10.40 10.48
N HIS A 227 14.34 10.11 10.74
CA HIS A 227 13.89 9.32 11.90
C HIS A 227 14.42 7.88 11.96
N ARG A 228 14.96 7.36 10.84
CA ARG A 228 15.58 6.04 10.75
C ARG A 228 17.09 6.10 10.57
N SER A 229 17.71 7.25 10.87
CA SER A 229 19.16 7.42 10.80
C SER A 229 19.87 6.43 11.71
N GLY A 230 20.93 5.81 11.20
CA GLY A 230 21.71 4.78 11.91
C GLY A 230 21.11 3.37 11.88
N ILE A 231 19.90 3.19 11.34
CA ILE A 231 19.23 1.89 11.24
C ILE A 231 19.16 1.48 9.77
N LEU A 232 19.53 0.23 9.46
CA LEU A 232 19.27 -0.35 8.16
C LEU A 232 17.76 -0.44 7.93
N SER A 233 17.26 0.35 6.99
CA SER A 233 15.81 0.49 6.76
C SER A 233 15.42 0.46 5.30
N HIS A 234 16.37 0.25 4.41
CA HIS A 234 16.07 -0.09 3.03
C HIS A 234 16.93 -1.29 2.65
N PHE A 235 16.40 -2.15 1.79
CA PHE A 235 17.06 -3.37 1.36
C PHE A 235 17.14 -3.40 -0.16
N LEU A 236 18.31 -3.78 -0.66
CA LEU A 236 18.50 -4.19 -2.04
C LEU A 236 17.99 -5.61 -2.20
N LEU A 237 17.13 -5.83 -3.17
CA LEU A 237 16.52 -7.12 -3.46
C LEU A 237 17.04 -7.68 -4.78
N GLY A 238 17.11 -9.00 -4.85
CA GLY A 238 17.59 -9.73 -6.02
C GLY A 238 16.70 -10.87 -6.46
N VAL A 239 16.87 -11.23 -7.74
CA VAL A 239 16.33 -12.45 -8.36
C VAL A 239 17.47 -13.43 -8.60
N ALA A 240 17.16 -14.72 -8.60
CA ALA A 240 18.13 -15.76 -8.92
C ALA A 240 18.53 -15.70 -10.41
N SER A 241 19.82 -15.84 -10.71
CA SER A 241 20.26 -16.08 -12.09
C SER A 241 19.91 -17.50 -12.54
N ASP A 242 19.78 -17.70 -13.85
CA ASP A 242 19.50 -19.02 -14.43
C ASP A 242 20.73 -19.96 -14.41
N ARG A 243 21.87 -19.50 -13.89
CA ARG A 243 23.08 -20.30 -13.77
C ARG A 243 23.09 -20.99 -12.41
N HIS A 244 23.34 -22.29 -12.43
CA HIS A 244 23.43 -23.09 -11.22
C HIS A 244 24.87 -23.50 -10.90
N ASP A 245 25.17 -23.63 -9.61
CA ASP A 245 26.41 -24.19 -9.11
C ASP A 245 26.41 -25.73 -9.14
N ALA A 246 27.49 -26.36 -8.66
CA ALA A 246 27.61 -27.82 -8.61
C ALA A 246 26.58 -28.51 -7.70
N GLN A 247 25.93 -27.76 -6.79
CA GLN A 247 24.89 -28.23 -5.88
C GLN A 247 23.49 -27.91 -6.41
N ASN A 248 23.39 -27.46 -7.67
CA ASN A 248 22.16 -27.05 -8.33
C ASN A 248 21.47 -25.82 -7.69
N ASN A 249 22.20 -25.03 -6.88
CA ASN A 249 21.71 -23.76 -6.34
C ASN A 249 22.04 -22.60 -7.30
N PRO A 250 21.33 -21.47 -7.25
CA PRO A 250 21.67 -20.30 -8.06
C PRO A 250 23.10 -19.84 -7.79
N ALA A 251 23.92 -19.77 -8.83
CA ALA A 251 25.34 -19.39 -8.76
C ALA A 251 25.53 -17.90 -8.42
N SER A 252 24.56 -17.07 -8.78
CA SER A 252 24.55 -15.64 -8.48
C SER A 252 23.15 -15.05 -8.50
N PHE A 253 23.02 -13.87 -7.91
CA PHE A 253 21.78 -13.11 -7.82
C PHE A 253 21.92 -11.76 -8.50
N LEU A 254 20.92 -11.41 -9.30
CA LEU A 254 20.89 -10.16 -10.05
C LEU A 254 20.10 -9.12 -9.25
N SER A 255 20.70 -7.94 -9.04
CA SER A 255 20.00 -6.80 -8.43
C SER A 255 18.74 -6.43 -9.22
N PHE A 256 17.61 -6.28 -8.51
CA PHE A 256 16.30 -6.12 -9.13
C PHE A 256 15.51 -4.90 -8.61
N ALA A 257 15.45 -4.72 -7.28
CA ALA A 257 14.65 -3.64 -6.70
C ALA A 257 15.22 -3.16 -5.36
N LYS A 258 14.76 -1.99 -4.91
CA LYS A 258 15.03 -1.46 -3.57
C LYS A 258 13.71 -1.29 -2.82
N VAL A 259 13.65 -1.76 -1.57
CA VAL A 259 12.43 -1.66 -0.73
C VAL A 259 12.76 -1.08 0.64
N GLY A 260 11.90 -0.19 1.16
CA GLY A 260 12.07 0.43 2.49
C GLY A 260 10.78 0.53 3.30
N SER A 261 9.76 -0.23 2.90
CA SER A 261 8.44 -0.18 3.52
C SER A 261 7.75 -1.54 3.47
N GLY A 262 6.79 -1.76 4.36
CA GLY A 262 5.95 -2.96 4.38
C GLY A 262 5.99 -3.74 5.69
N TYR A 263 7.14 -3.72 6.37
CA TYR A 263 7.31 -4.28 7.71
C TYR A 263 6.95 -3.28 8.81
N SER A 264 6.52 -3.83 9.95
CA SER A 264 6.43 -3.16 11.26
C SER A 264 7.81 -2.90 11.83
N ARG A 265 7.89 -2.18 12.97
CA ARG A 265 9.16 -1.98 13.67
C ARG A 265 9.69 -3.29 14.22
N ASP A 266 8.83 -4.07 14.86
CA ASP A 266 9.20 -5.35 15.47
C ASP A 266 9.73 -6.35 14.44
N GLU A 267 9.09 -6.45 13.26
CA GLU A 267 9.56 -7.28 12.15
C GLU A 267 10.92 -6.82 11.61
N LEU A 268 11.15 -5.50 11.55
CA LEU A 268 12.44 -4.95 11.13
C LEU A 268 13.52 -5.28 12.16
N ASP A 269 13.25 -5.05 13.44
CA ASP A 269 14.21 -5.30 14.52
C ASP A 269 14.58 -6.79 14.58
N GLU A 270 13.60 -7.70 14.44
CA GLU A 270 13.86 -9.15 14.34
C GLU A 270 14.75 -9.50 13.14
N LEU A 271 14.45 -8.96 11.96
CA LEU A 271 15.25 -9.18 10.75
C LEU A 271 16.69 -8.71 10.94
N LEU A 272 16.87 -7.52 11.51
CA LEU A 272 18.18 -6.95 11.77
C LEU A 272 18.97 -7.78 12.78
N SER A 273 18.34 -8.24 13.87
CA SER A 273 18.99 -9.13 14.84
C SER A 273 19.44 -10.44 14.21
N LYS A 274 18.65 -11.04 13.30
CA LYS A 274 19.03 -12.28 12.60
C LYS A 274 20.16 -12.07 11.58
N LEU A 275 20.36 -10.86 11.07
CA LEU A 275 21.37 -10.51 10.07
C LEU A 275 22.60 -9.78 10.64
N GLU A 276 22.59 -9.40 11.92
CA GLU A 276 23.58 -8.52 12.54
C GLU A 276 25.03 -8.98 12.30
N SER A 277 25.33 -10.27 12.53
CA SER A 277 26.67 -10.84 12.36
C SER A 277 27.02 -11.21 10.91
N LYS A 278 26.08 -11.04 9.97
CA LYS A 278 26.19 -11.49 8.57
C LYS A 278 26.44 -10.34 7.60
N TRP A 279 26.22 -9.11 8.04
CA TRP A 279 26.48 -7.93 7.22
C TRP A 279 27.97 -7.72 6.97
N LYS A 280 28.31 -7.43 5.72
CA LYS A 280 29.65 -7.08 5.26
C LYS A 280 29.62 -5.72 4.59
N VAL A 281 30.67 -4.92 4.79
CA VAL A 281 30.79 -3.61 4.13
C VAL A 281 30.92 -3.81 2.62
N TYR A 282 30.05 -3.16 1.84
CA TYR A 282 30.13 -3.24 0.39
C TYR A 282 31.30 -2.40 -0.11
N ASN A 283 32.20 -3.03 -0.88
CA ASN A 283 33.33 -2.35 -1.51
C ASN A 283 33.21 -2.39 -3.03
N PRO A 284 33.00 -1.25 -3.71
CA PRO A 284 32.85 -1.21 -5.16
C PRO A 284 34.09 -1.70 -5.94
N LYS A 285 35.28 -1.66 -5.32
CA LYS A 285 36.53 -2.14 -5.92
C LYS A 285 36.69 -3.66 -5.82
N CYS A 286 35.94 -4.30 -4.93
CA CYS A 286 35.97 -5.74 -4.72
C CYS A 286 34.53 -6.24 -4.46
N PRO A 287 33.67 -6.20 -5.49
CA PRO A 287 32.28 -6.63 -5.32
C PRO A 287 32.21 -8.15 -5.12
N PRO A 288 31.25 -8.64 -4.32
CA PRO A 288 31.02 -10.07 -4.14
C PRO A 288 30.62 -10.72 -5.47
N THR A 289 31.17 -11.90 -5.78
CA THR A 289 30.91 -12.64 -7.02
C THR A 289 29.49 -13.20 -7.09
N SER A 290 28.89 -13.44 -5.92
CA SER A 290 27.53 -13.97 -5.75
C SER A 290 26.43 -12.93 -6.05
N ILE A 291 26.77 -11.63 -6.12
CA ILE A 291 25.81 -10.55 -6.32
C ILE A 291 26.21 -9.70 -7.53
N VAL A 292 25.30 -9.59 -8.51
CA VAL A 292 25.53 -8.86 -9.74
C VAL A 292 24.74 -7.55 -9.74
N LEU A 293 25.45 -6.43 -9.68
CA LEU A 293 24.88 -5.09 -9.80
C LEU A 293 24.86 -4.62 -11.27
N ALA A 294 24.00 -3.64 -11.56
CA ALA A 294 23.95 -3.01 -12.87
C ALA A 294 25.32 -2.42 -13.29
N PRO A 295 25.62 -2.37 -14.60
CA PRO A 295 26.83 -1.72 -15.10
C PRO A 295 26.93 -0.27 -14.60
N GLY A 296 28.12 0.13 -14.17
CA GLY A 296 28.35 1.45 -13.59
C GLY A 296 27.89 1.60 -12.13
N HIS A 297 27.38 0.52 -11.51
CA HIS A 297 27.05 0.45 -10.09
C HIS A 297 26.20 1.65 -9.61
N LYS A 298 25.12 1.96 -10.33
CA LYS A 298 24.30 3.16 -10.05
C LYS A 298 23.54 3.07 -8.72
N GLU A 299 23.25 1.87 -8.24
CA GLU A 299 22.58 1.63 -6.96
C GLU A 299 23.42 0.62 -6.15
N GLN A 300 24.23 1.14 -5.22
CA GLN A 300 25.14 0.37 -4.37
C GLN A 300 24.63 0.36 -2.94
N PRO A 301 24.53 -0.81 -2.29
CA PRO A 301 24.15 -0.86 -0.89
C PRO A 301 25.32 -0.42 0.01
N ASP A 302 25.01 0.03 1.22
CA ASP A 302 26.02 0.34 2.24
C ASP A 302 26.66 -0.95 2.76
N LEU A 303 25.80 -1.96 2.99
CA LEU A 303 26.17 -3.29 3.49
C LEU A 303 25.59 -4.36 2.56
N TYR A 304 26.28 -5.49 2.40
CA TYR A 304 25.76 -6.66 1.71
C TYR A 304 25.75 -7.88 2.61
N VAL A 305 24.94 -8.87 2.24
CA VAL A 305 24.89 -10.18 2.89
C VAL A 305 25.06 -11.24 1.81
N GLU A 306 25.81 -12.30 2.11
CA GLU A 306 25.93 -13.41 1.16
C GLU A 306 24.57 -14.10 0.98
N PRO A 307 24.22 -14.55 -0.24
CA PRO A 307 22.91 -15.15 -0.49
C PRO A 307 22.54 -16.27 0.48
N PHE A 308 23.48 -17.17 0.80
CA PHE A 308 23.24 -18.30 1.68
C PHE A 308 22.95 -17.93 3.14
N ASP A 309 23.36 -16.73 3.56
CA ASP A 309 23.13 -16.18 4.91
C ASP A 309 21.88 -15.29 4.96
N SER A 310 21.29 -15.00 3.81
CA SER A 310 20.21 -14.02 3.67
C SER A 310 18.82 -14.64 3.84
N PHE A 311 17.80 -13.77 3.81
CA PHE A 311 16.40 -14.13 3.92
C PHE A 311 15.59 -13.69 2.71
N VAL A 312 14.58 -14.50 2.40
CA VAL A 312 13.59 -14.21 1.36
C VAL A 312 12.55 -13.25 1.91
N VAL A 313 12.16 -12.26 1.11
CA VAL A 313 11.06 -11.36 1.39
C VAL A 313 10.00 -11.45 0.31
N GLN A 314 8.75 -11.55 0.73
CA GLN A 314 7.61 -11.51 -0.16
C GLN A 314 7.23 -10.05 -0.42
N VAL A 315 7.19 -9.64 -1.68
CA VAL A 315 7.02 -8.24 -2.09
C VAL A 315 5.83 -8.08 -3.01
N LYS A 316 5.03 -7.04 -2.76
CA LYS A 316 4.01 -6.52 -3.68
C LYS A 316 4.49 -5.24 -4.32
N ALA A 317 4.21 -5.07 -5.60
CA ALA A 317 4.46 -3.85 -6.35
C ALA A 317 3.28 -3.56 -7.28
N SER A 318 3.14 -2.30 -7.72
CA SER A 318 2.08 -1.92 -8.64
C SER A 318 2.38 -2.36 -10.08
N GLU A 319 3.64 -2.21 -10.50
CA GLU A 319 4.11 -2.51 -11.85
C GLU A 319 5.63 -2.71 -11.90
N MET A 320 6.10 -3.34 -12.97
CA MET A 320 7.48 -3.37 -13.42
C MET A 320 7.73 -2.23 -14.41
N THR A 321 8.86 -1.54 -14.24
CA THR A 321 9.28 -0.40 -15.07
C THR A 321 10.72 -0.57 -15.51
N LYS A 322 11.05 -0.11 -16.72
CA LYS A 322 12.44 -0.14 -17.23
C LYS A 322 13.35 0.71 -16.36
N SER A 323 14.49 0.15 -15.96
CA SER A 323 15.48 0.83 -15.14
C SER A 323 16.88 0.34 -15.45
N ASP A 324 17.81 1.26 -15.63
CA ASP A 324 19.23 0.99 -15.80
C ASP A 324 20.01 0.97 -14.48
N ARG A 325 19.33 1.15 -13.34
CA ARG A 325 19.94 1.12 -12.00
C ARG A 325 20.15 -0.29 -11.47
N PHE A 326 19.38 -1.24 -11.99
CA PHE A 326 19.35 -2.63 -11.53
C PHE A 326 19.77 -3.56 -12.68
N GLN A 327 20.46 -4.65 -12.34
CA GLN A 327 21.07 -5.56 -13.31
C GLN A 327 20.04 -6.21 -14.25
N THR A 328 18.83 -6.42 -13.76
CA THR A 328 17.70 -6.97 -14.51
C THR A 328 17.21 -6.08 -15.65
N GLY A 329 17.60 -4.80 -15.71
CA GLY A 329 17.09 -3.83 -16.71
C GLY A 329 15.64 -3.36 -16.47
N VAL A 330 14.98 -3.93 -15.47
CA VAL A 330 13.64 -3.59 -14.99
C VAL A 330 13.62 -3.57 -13.47
N THR A 331 12.72 -2.78 -12.87
CA THR A 331 12.56 -2.69 -11.41
C THR A 331 11.10 -2.55 -11.03
N LEU A 332 10.81 -2.63 -9.73
CA LEU A 332 9.46 -2.56 -9.18
C LEU A 332 9.08 -1.12 -8.83
N ARG A 333 7.87 -0.71 -9.24
CA ARG A 333 7.25 0.55 -8.82
C ARG A 333 6.40 0.34 -7.58
N PHE A 334 6.63 1.18 -6.59
CA PHE A 334 5.99 1.13 -5.26
C PHE A 334 6.10 -0.23 -4.55
N PRO A 335 7.30 -0.85 -4.48
CA PRO A 335 7.48 -2.14 -3.81
C PRO A 335 7.22 -2.00 -2.30
N ARG A 336 6.60 -3.03 -1.73
CA ARG A 336 6.35 -3.16 -0.28
C ARG A 336 6.52 -4.60 0.15
N VAL A 337 7.24 -4.80 1.25
CA VAL A 337 7.31 -6.11 1.90
C VAL A 337 5.94 -6.46 2.46
N VAL A 338 5.46 -7.66 2.17
CA VAL A 338 4.23 -8.23 2.72
C VAL A 338 4.55 -9.16 3.89
N ALA A 339 5.62 -9.95 3.74
CA ALA A 339 6.09 -10.87 4.76
C ALA A 339 7.59 -11.12 4.59
N ILE A 340 8.26 -11.42 5.70
CA ILE A 340 9.62 -11.98 5.68
C ILE A 340 9.47 -13.51 5.75
N ARG A 341 10.00 -14.21 4.74
CA ARG A 341 9.77 -15.63 4.50
C ARG A 341 10.89 -16.47 5.11
N TYR A 342 10.91 -16.55 6.44
CA TYR A 342 11.85 -17.42 7.17
C TYR A 342 11.61 -18.92 6.90
N ASP A 343 10.43 -19.27 6.37
CA ASP A 343 10.05 -20.60 5.93
C ASP A 343 10.70 -21.01 4.60
N LYS A 344 11.22 -20.05 3.83
CA LYS A 344 11.82 -20.30 2.52
C LYS A 344 13.35 -20.32 2.58
N PRO A 345 14.01 -21.27 1.89
CA PRO A 345 15.44 -21.20 1.71
C PRO A 345 15.82 -20.08 0.75
N TRP A 346 17.05 -19.57 0.86
CA TRP A 346 17.57 -18.45 0.08
C TRP A 346 17.56 -18.66 -1.45
N TYR A 347 17.58 -19.91 -1.90
CA TYR A 347 17.55 -20.28 -3.32
C TYR A 347 16.13 -20.42 -3.90
N ASP A 348 15.08 -20.45 -3.06
CA ASP A 348 13.68 -20.51 -3.49
C ASP A 348 13.11 -19.09 -3.67
N VAL A 349 13.61 -18.39 -4.69
CA VAL A 349 13.20 -17.03 -5.04
C VAL A 349 12.91 -16.93 -6.53
N LEU A 350 12.24 -15.85 -6.92
CA LEU A 350 11.96 -15.53 -8.31
C LEU A 350 13.25 -15.54 -9.14
N THR A 351 13.22 -16.26 -10.26
CA THR A 351 14.33 -16.31 -11.22
C THR A 351 14.26 -15.13 -12.20
N PHE A 352 15.39 -14.80 -12.82
CA PHE A 352 15.46 -13.77 -13.85
C PHE A 352 14.54 -14.07 -15.04
N ARG A 353 14.46 -15.34 -15.45
CA ARG A 353 13.54 -15.79 -16.48
C ARG A 353 12.08 -15.56 -16.10
N GLU A 354 11.67 -15.97 -14.91
CA GLU A 354 10.28 -15.76 -14.45
C GLU A 354 9.94 -14.27 -14.33
N ALA A 355 10.86 -13.46 -13.81
CA ALA A 355 10.69 -12.01 -13.76
C ALA A 355 10.49 -11.40 -15.17
N SER A 356 11.26 -11.86 -16.16
CA SER A 356 11.15 -11.43 -17.55
C SER A 356 9.84 -11.87 -18.21
N GLU A 357 9.38 -13.09 -17.89
CA GLU A 357 8.08 -13.60 -18.33
C GLU A 357 6.91 -12.83 -17.72
N LEU A 358 7.01 -12.44 -16.44
CA LEU A 358 6.03 -11.59 -15.76
C LEU A 358 5.94 -10.21 -16.42
N ASP A 359 7.07 -9.54 -16.69
CA ASP A 359 7.08 -8.25 -17.38
C ASP A 359 6.43 -8.33 -18.77
N SER A 360 6.75 -9.39 -19.52
CA SER A 360 6.26 -9.61 -20.89
C SER A 360 4.75 -9.92 -20.93
N LYS A 361 4.25 -10.81 -20.06
CA LYS A 361 2.83 -11.20 -20.01
C LYS A 361 1.95 -10.03 -19.56
N ALA A 362 2.48 -9.17 -18.70
CA ALA A 362 1.70 -8.14 -18.04
C ALA A 362 1.92 -6.74 -18.62
N ALA A 363 2.75 -6.61 -19.67
CA ALA A 363 3.17 -5.32 -20.25
C ALA A 363 3.57 -4.29 -19.16
N GLY A 364 4.21 -4.79 -18.10
CA GLY A 364 4.57 -4.05 -16.90
C GLY A 364 3.58 -4.10 -15.72
N LYS A 365 2.25 -4.26 -15.88
CA LYS A 365 1.29 -4.22 -14.75
C LYS A 365 1.17 -5.56 -14.02
N LEU A 366 1.37 -5.62 -12.71
CA LEU A 366 1.35 -6.90 -11.97
C LEU A 366 -0.04 -7.44 -11.59
N ALA A 367 -1.11 -6.71 -11.92
CA ALA A 367 -2.49 -7.16 -11.73
C ALA A 367 -3.01 -7.75 -13.04
N VAL A 368 -3.11 -9.08 -13.11
CA VAL A 368 -3.51 -9.81 -14.33
C VAL A 368 -4.83 -10.58 -14.15
N SER A 369 -5.28 -10.78 -12.91
CA SER A 369 -6.53 -11.51 -12.63
C SER A 369 -7.69 -10.55 -12.41
N LEU A 370 -8.87 -10.91 -12.92
CA LEU A 370 -10.12 -10.22 -12.66
C LEU A 370 -10.70 -10.65 -11.32
N LEU A 371 -11.33 -9.70 -10.61
CA LEU A 371 -12.06 -10.00 -9.39
C LEU A 371 -13.35 -10.75 -9.73
N SER A 372 -13.47 -11.98 -9.26
CA SER A 372 -14.74 -12.70 -9.11
C SER A 372 -15.28 -12.52 -7.68
N ASP A 373 -16.59 -12.66 -7.49
CA ASP A 373 -17.23 -12.54 -6.17
C ASP A 373 -16.65 -13.55 -5.15
N ASP A 374 -16.11 -14.68 -5.64
CA ASP A 374 -15.45 -15.73 -4.87
C ASP A 374 -14.01 -15.39 -4.41
N ASN A 375 -13.36 -14.42 -5.06
CA ASN A 375 -11.97 -14.00 -4.75
C ASN A 375 -11.90 -12.87 -3.71
N VAL A 376 -13.03 -12.34 -3.24
CA VAL A 376 -13.04 -11.54 -2.01
C VAL A 376 -12.93 -12.52 -0.86
N PRO A 377 -11.87 -12.49 -0.03
CA PRO A 377 -11.80 -13.36 1.13
C PRO A 377 -13.03 -13.11 2.00
N THR A 378 -13.99 -14.04 1.97
CA THR A 378 -14.90 -14.24 3.09
C THR A 378 -13.99 -14.36 4.31
N LYS A 379 -14.26 -13.50 5.30
CA LYS A 379 -13.51 -13.29 6.55
C LYS A 379 -12.30 -14.22 6.66
N LYS A 380 -11.06 -13.66 6.73
CA LYS A 380 -9.94 -14.38 7.34
C LYS A 380 -10.55 -15.20 8.48
N PRO A 381 -10.43 -16.54 8.52
CA PRO A 381 -10.85 -17.23 9.72
C PRO A 381 -10.15 -16.44 10.82
N ARG A 382 -10.93 -15.93 11.77
CA ARG A 382 -10.34 -15.53 13.03
C ARG A 382 -9.45 -16.71 13.34
N ILE A 383 -8.14 -16.50 13.41
CA ILE A 383 -7.29 -17.35 14.24
C ILE A 383 -8.18 -17.51 15.46
N ARG A 384 -8.71 -18.73 15.69
CA ARG A 384 -9.49 -18.97 16.89
C ARG A 384 -8.63 -18.34 17.95
N ASP A 385 -9.12 -17.29 18.61
CA ASP A 385 -8.50 -16.88 19.86
C ASP A 385 -8.37 -18.21 20.57
N GLU A 386 -7.13 -18.70 20.74
CA GLU A 386 -6.91 -19.86 21.59
C GLU A 386 -7.66 -19.44 22.83
N LEU A 387 -8.75 -20.16 23.13
CA LEU A 387 -9.57 -19.89 24.29
C LEU A 387 -8.56 -19.65 25.38
N ILE A 388 -8.51 -18.43 25.93
CA ILE A 388 -7.53 -18.07 26.94
C ILE A 388 -7.81 -19.01 28.09
N GLU A 389 -7.11 -20.13 28.09
CA GLU A 389 -7.37 -21.24 28.96
C GLU A 389 -6.35 -21.07 30.07
N VAL A 390 -6.88 -20.88 31.27
CA VAL A 390 -6.07 -20.78 32.49
C VAL A 390 -5.11 -21.96 32.50
N ALA A 391 -3.80 -21.69 32.60
CA ALA A 391 -2.79 -22.74 32.57
C ALA A 391 -3.12 -23.81 33.63
N ARG A 392 -2.85 -25.10 33.34
CA ARG A 392 -3.31 -26.23 34.17
C ARG A 392 -3.01 -26.06 35.68
N HIS A 393 -1.88 -25.47 36.03
CA HIS A 393 -1.47 -25.23 37.42
C HIS A 393 -2.27 -24.14 38.14
N PHE A 394 -3.03 -23.31 37.41
CA PHE A 394 -3.94 -22.29 37.98
C PHE A 394 -5.41 -22.73 37.95
N ARG A 395 -5.74 -23.91 37.40
CA ARG A 395 -7.11 -24.44 37.43
C ARG A 395 -7.41 -25.06 38.78
N ALA A 396 -8.65 -24.85 39.25
CA ALA A 396 -9.21 -25.55 40.40
C ALA A 396 -9.30 -27.05 40.11
N THR A 397 -8.96 -27.86 41.11
CA THR A 397 -9.13 -29.31 41.07
C THR A 397 -10.59 -29.67 41.27
N ASP A 398 -11.09 -30.61 40.48
CA ASP A 398 -12.40 -31.21 40.75
C ASP A 398 -12.31 -32.06 42.02
N THR A 399 -12.94 -31.58 43.09
CA THR A 399 -12.96 -32.23 44.41
C THR A 399 -14.30 -32.91 44.71
N SER A 400 -15.22 -32.96 43.74
CA SER A 400 -16.57 -33.52 43.92
C SER A 400 -16.60 -35.00 44.32
N GLY A 401 -15.55 -35.76 44.02
CA GLY A 401 -15.39 -37.17 44.36
C GLY A 401 -14.54 -37.46 45.61
N VAL A 402 -14.10 -36.44 46.34
CA VAL A 402 -13.16 -36.61 47.47
C VAL A 402 -13.94 -36.90 48.76
N MET A 403 -13.69 -38.08 49.36
CA MET A 403 -14.29 -38.46 50.64
C MET A 403 -13.58 -37.79 51.82
N VAL A 404 -14.36 -37.19 52.72
CA VAL A 404 -13.85 -36.58 53.97
C VAL A 404 -13.36 -37.67 54.92
N GLN A 405 -12.09 -37.63 55.27
CA GLN A 405 -11.44 -38.59 56.17
C GLN A 405 -11.40 -38.08 57.62
N CYS A 406 -11.28 -36.77 57.81
CA CYS A 406 -11.32 -36.14 59.13
C CYS A 406 -11.83 -34.69 59.02
N ASN A 407 -12.10 -34.03 60.15
CA ASN A 407 -12.82 -32.74 60.20
C ASN A 407 -11.98 -31.59 60.79
N ILE A 408 -10.66 -31.67 60.70
CA ILE A 408 -9.76 -30.68 61.32
C ILE A 408 -9.89 -29.28 60.70
N LEU A 409 -10.33 -29.18 59.43
CA LEU A 409 -10.56 -27.91 58.72
C LEU A 409 -12.04 -27.58 58.57
N LYS A 410 -12.94 -28.21 59.35
CA LYS A 410 -14.38 -28.02 59.21
C LYS A 410 -14.79 -26.56 59.40
N GLY A 411 -15.47 -26.00 58.40
CA GLY A 411 -15.95 -24.61 58.40
C GLY A 411 -14.86 -23.57 58.09
N LYS A 412 -13.69 -24.00 57.61
CA LYS A 412 -12.64 -23.12 57.10
C LYS A 412 -12.64 -23.08 55.58
N GLU A 413 -12.56 -21.88 55.03
CA GLU A 413 -12.30 -21.64 53.61
C GLU A 413 -10.80 -21.45 53.42
N VAL A 414 -10.21 -22.15 52.45
CA VAL A 414 -8.77 -22.12 52.18
C VAL A 414 -8.53 -21.84 50.71
N CYS A 415 -7.66 -20.87 50.41
CA CYS A 415 -7.28 -20.52 49.04
C CYS A 415 -5.82 -20.89 48.75
N ILE A 416 -5.61 -21.89 47.90
CA ILE A 416 -4.25 -22.36 47.57
C ILE A 416 -3.77 -21.65 46.31
N VAL A 417 -2.85 -20.70 46.49
CA VAL A 417 -2.33 -19.87 45.39
C VAL A 417 -1.27 -20.63 44.58
N THR A 418 -0.38 -21.36 45.25
CA THR A 418 0.70 -22.15 44.62
C THR A 418 1.00 -23.41 45.44
N GLY A 419 1.60 -24.43 44.82
CA GLY A 419 2.05 -25.65 45.51
C GLY A 419 3.32 -25.45 46.33
N CYS A 420 3.71 -26.45 47.11
CA CYS A 420 4.93 -26.45 47.93
C CYS A 420 5.83 -27.66 47.60
N GLU A 421 7.03 -27.73 48.18
CA GLU A 421 7.96 -28.84 47.90
C GLU A 421 7.32 -30.20 48.21
N GLY A 422 7.12 -31.00 47.17
CA GLY A 422 6.53 -32.34 47.23
C GLY A 422 5.01 -32.44 47.05
N HIS A 423 4.27 -31.32 46.97
CA HIS A 423 2.82 -31.33 46.72
C HIS A 423 2.41 -30.24 45.72
N SER A 424 1.70 -30.63 44.66
CA SER A 424 1.13 -29.67 43.72
C SER A 424 -0.01 -28.88 44.37
N LYS A 425 -0.38 -27.73 43.79
CA LYS A 425 -1.57 -26.97 44.22
C LYS A 425 -2.80 -27.89 44.27
N GLN A 426 -2.94 -28.76 43.27
CA GLN A 426 -4.05 -29.68 43.13
C GLN A 426 -4.09 -30.72 44.27
N ASP A 427 -2.92 -31.24 44.66
CA ASP A 427 -2.81 -32.22 45.76
C ASP A 427 -3.22 -31.59 47.10
N LEU A 428 -2.81 -30.33 47.32
CA LEU A 428 -3.18 -29.61 48.53
C LEU A 428 -4.67 -29.28 48.57
N GLU A 429 -5.29 -28.96 47.43
CA GLU A 429 -6.74 -28.72 47.35
C GLU A 429 -7.54 -29.98 47.71
N VAL A 430 -7.10 -31.14 47.26
CA VAL A 430 -7.69 -32.43 47.64
C VAL A 430 -7.51 -32.69 49.13
N LEU A 431 -6.32 -32.44 49.69
CA LEU A 431 -6.04 -32.62 51.12
C LEU A 431 -6.94 -31.74 51.99
N VAL A 432 -7.20 -30.49 51.61
CA VAL A 432 -8.11 -29.62 52.37
C VAL A 432 -9.52 -30.21 52.45
N VAL A 433 -10.05 -30.72 51.33
CA VAL A 433 -11.38 -31.34 51.28
C VAL A 433 -11.41 -32.67 52.06
N GLN A 434 -10.36 -33.49 51.97
CA GLN A 434 -10.23 -34.71 52.79
C GLN A 434 -10.23 -34.41 54.31
N ASN A 435 -9.76 -33.23 54.69
CA ASN A 435 -9.69 -32.77 56.08
C ASN A 435 -10.92 -31.91 56.49
N GLY A 436 -11.96 -31.87 55.65
CA GLY A 436 -13.26 -31.26 55.95
C GLY A 436 -13.36 -29.75 55.67
N GLY A 437 -12.35 -29.16 55.02
CA GLY A 437 -12.33 -27.74 54.63
C GLY A 437 -12.99 -27.48 53.26
N THR A 438 -13.22 -26.20 52.96
CA THR A 438 -13.77 -25.75 51.67
C THR A 438 -12.72 -25.01 50.87
N ILE A 439 -12.52 -25.39 49.61
CA ILE A 439 -11.56 -24.72 48.71
C ILE A 439 -12.24 -23.59 47.95
N VAL A 440 -11.58 -22.43 47.93
CA VAL A 440 -11.97 -21.28 47.11
C VAL A 440 -10.81 -20.82 46.24
N GLN A 441 -11.11 -20.26 45.06
CA GLN A 441 -10.08 -19.75 44.13
C GLN A 441 -9.87 -18.24 44.26
N ASN A 442 -10.78 -17.54 44.92
CA ASN A 442 -10.70 -16.10 45.17
C ASN A 442 -10.84 -15.89 46.68
N PRO A 443 -9.79 -15.42 47.37
CA PRO A 443 -9.83 -15.25 48.82
C PRO A 443 -10.77 -14.09 49.21
N GLY A 444 -11.65 -14.36 50.16
CA GLY A 444 -12.50 -13.37 50.83
C GLY A 444 -11.95 -12.98 52.21
N PRO A 445 -12.67 -12.12 52.95
CA PRO A 445 -12.25 -11.61 54.26
C PRO A 445 -12.04 -12.70 55.33
N GLU A 446 -12.71 -13.84 55.18
CA GLU A 446 -12.71 -14.97 56.12
C GLU A 446 -11.92 -16.19 55.59
N THR A 447 -11.24 -16.03 54.44
CA THR A 447 -10.47 -17.10 53.79
C THR A 447 -9.04 -17.14 54.34
N PHE A 448 -8.59 -18.33 54.69
CA PHE A 448 -7.23 -18.62 55.15
C PHE A 448 -6.25 -18.85 54.00
#